data_AF-A0A6C1EHW4-F1
#
_entry.id   AF-A0A6C1EHW4-F1
#
_cell.length_a   1.000
_cell.length_b   1.000
_cell.length_c   1.000
_cell.angle_alpha   90.00
_cell.angle_beta   90.00
_cell.angle_gamma   90.00
#
_symmetry.space_group_name_H-M   'P 1'
#
loop_
_entity.id
_entity.type
_entity.pdbx_description
1 polymer ?
#
loop_
_entity_poly.entity_id
_entity_poly.type
_entity_poly.pdbx_seq_one_letter_code
_entity_poly.pdbx_strand_id
1 'polypeptide(L)'
;MDNSEFLWKVLRIQELRNVNEHFLVNCITVDTSRLVSQVDKLLKAGDNGVDFIVQQLQLLIKDVYRQLRRSQGMVPEPSLAVNLNFTILKFSVAYWDILLQRSLDLMPEVPRRDVQYFITEVTSVERIRYVETNQNFKTFKNHQGLVRDSVEMDEFIDYETLIKQIIFDLFRRNGVQEQDFEALLLRFHDLESLMIAFNE
;
A
#
# COMPACT_ATOMS: atom_id res chain seq x y z
N MET A 1 -11.20 -25.04 18.14
CA MET A 1 -11.60 -25.02 16.73
C MET A 1 -12.97 -24.36 16.69
N ASP A 2 -13.03 -23.09 16.33
CA ASP A 2 -14.30 -22.36 16.23
C ASP A 2 -15.03 -22.80 14.97
N ASN A 3 -16.19 -23.42 15.15
CA ASN A 3 -17.15 -23.79 14.10
C ASN A 3 -18.00 -22.57 13.70
N SER A 4 -17.37 -21.44 13.39
CA SER A 4 -18.09 -20.30 12.83
C SER A 4 -18.46 -20.60 11.37
N GLU A 5 -19.76 -20.66 11.08
CA GLU A 5 -20.29 -20.91 9.74
C GLU A 5 -19.75 -19.88 8.73
N PHE A 6 -19.25 -20.35 7.58
CA PHE A 6 -18.78 -19.47 6.51
C PHE A 6 -19.97 -18.95 5.68
N LEU A 7 -20.25 -17.64 5.79
CA LEU A 7 -21.43 -17.04 5.16
C LEU A 7 -21.16 -16.41 3.79
N TRP A 8 -19.91 -16.22 3.43
CA TRP A 8 -19.56 -15.63 2.14
C TRP A 8 -19.72 -16.63 1.00
N LYS A 9 -20.03 -16.13 -0.18
CA LYS A 9 -19.97 -16.91 -1.41
C LYS A 9 -19.09 -16.19 -2.42
N VAL A 10 -17.88 -16.69 -2.62
CA VAL A 10 -16.97 -16.20 -3.67
C VAL A 10 -17.55 -16.63 -5.03
N LEU A 11 -17.84 -15.65 -5.88
CA LEU A 11 -18.47 -15.87 -7.19
C LEU A 11 -17.44 -15.96 -8.31
N ARG A 12 -16.47 -15.04 -8.31
CA ARG A 12 -15.49 -14.90 -9.40
C ARG A 12 -14.20 -14.30 -8.87
N ILE A 13 -13.08 -14.76 -9.40
CA ILE A 13 -11.75 -14.18 -9.22
C ILE A 13 -11.30 -13.69 -10.59
N GLN A 14 -10.92 -12.41 -10.67
CA GLN A 14 -10.46 -11.79 -11.92
C GLN A 14 -9.21 -10.98 -11.66
N GLU A 15 -8.15 -11.27 -12.40
CA GLU A 15 -6.93 -10.49 -12.39
C GLU A 15 -7.13 -9.16 -13.13
N LEU A 16 -6.77 -8.05 -12.49
CA LEU A 16 -6.76 -6.72 -13.07
C LEU A 16 -5.30 -6.35 -13.35
N ARG A 17 -4.89 -6.50 -14.61
CA ARG A 17 -3.56 -6.11 -15.08
C ARG A 17 -3.48 -4.60 -15.26
N ASN A 18 -2.26 -4.08 -15.27
CA ASN A 18 -1.95 -2.67 -15.59
C ASN A 18 -2.56 -1.63 -14.61
N VAL A 19 -2.96 -2.06 -13.42
CA VAL A 19 -3.40 -1.14 -12.35
C VAL A 19 -2.19 -0.45 -11.69
N ASN A 20 -1.11 -1.20 -11.51
CA ASN A 20 0.18 -0.74 -11.01
C ASN A 20 1.26 -1.69 -11.53
N GLU A 21 2.45 -1.19 -11.86
CA GLU A 21 3.57 -1.99 -12.37
C GLU A 21 4.18 -2.90 -11.29
N HIS A 22 4.03 -2.56 -10.02
CA HIS A 22 4.62 -3.27 -8.89
C HIS A 22 3.64 -4.17 -8.12
N PHE A 23 2.34 -4.13 -8.47
CA PHE A 23 1.32 -4.92 -7.78
C PHE A 23 0.46 -5.72 -8.75
N LEU A 24 0.27 -6.99 -8.43
CA LEU A 24 -0.78 -7.78 -9.06
C LEU A 24 -2.10 -7.53 -8.33
N VAL A 25 -3.12 -7.04 -9.03
CA VAL A 25 -4.43 -6.80 -8.44
C VAL A 25 -5.38 -7.93 -8.78
N ASN A 26 -5.94 -8.60 -7.78
CA ASN A 26 -7.00 -9.59 -7.95
C ASN A 26 -8.33 -9.06 -7.40
N CYS A 27 -9.33 -8.99 -8.27
CA CYS A 27 -10.69 -8.59 -7.95
C CYS A 27 -11.54 -9.84 -7.66
N ILE A 28 -12.01 -9.95 -6.43
CA ILE A 28 -12.77 -11.10 -5.92
C ILE A 28 -14.21 -10.66 -5.74
N THR A 29 -15.10 -11.08 -6.64
CA THR A 29 -16.53 -10.85 -6.47
C THR A 29 -17.08 -11.78 -5.40
N VAL A 30 -17.66 -11.21 -4.34
CA VAL A 30 -18.21 -11.93 -3.20
C VAL A 30 -19.67 -11.57 -3.01
N ASP A 31 -20.54 -12.56 -3.02
CA ASP A 31 -21.94 -12.39 -2.64
C ASP A 31 -22.07 -12.26 -1.13
N THR A 32 -22.62 -11.12 -0.70
CA THR A 32 -22.79 -10.75 0.71
C THR A 32 -24.20 -10.96 1.24
N SER A 33 -25.14 -11.45 0.42
CA SER A 33 -26.56 -11.58 0.76
C SER A 33 -26.80 -12.38 2.06
N ARG A 34 -26.13 -13.53 2.22
CA ARG A 34 -26.23 -14.37 3.43
C ARG A 34 -25.69 -13.67 4.67
N LEU A 35 -24.53 -13.01 4.56
CA LEU A 35 -23.95 -12.25 5.66
C LEU A 35 -24.89 -11.10 6.09
N VAL A 36 -25.36 -10.31 5.12
CA VAL A 36 -26.26 -9.18 5.35
C VAL A 36 -27.53 -9.64 6.08
N SER A 37 -28.13 -10.75 5.63
CA SER A 37 -29.30 -11.33 6.28
C SER A 37 -29.02 -11.77 7.72
N GLN A 38 -27.86 -12.37 7.98
CA GLN A 38 -27.50 -12.79 9.35
C GLN A 38 -27.22 -11.59 10.26
N VAL A 39 -26.53 -10.57 9.76
CA VAL A 39 -26.28 -9.33 10.50
C VAL A 39 -27.60 -8.65 10.87
N ASP A 40 -28.58 -8.61 9.95
CA ASP A 40 -29.92 -8.09 10.25
C ASP A 40 -30.63 -8.82 11.38
N LYS A 41 -30.48 -10.15 11.46
CA LYS A 41 -31.06 -10.94 12.55
C LYS A 41 -30.39 -10.63 13.89
N LEU A 42 -29.06 -10.54 13.91
CA LEU A 42 -28.28 -10.22 15.11
C LEU A 42 -28.63 -8.83 15.64
N LEU A 43 -28.64 -7.82 14.76
CA LEU A 43 -28.97 -6.45 15.14
C LEU A 43 -30.40 -6.32 15.67
N LYS A 44 -31.37 -7.07 15.12
CA LYS A 44 -32.75 -7.11 15.63
C LYS A 44 -32.86 -7.80 16.99
N ALA A 45 -31.98 -8.75 17.29
CA ALA A 45 -31.91 -9.42 18.59
C ALA A 45 -31.22 -8.56 19.66
N GLY A 46 -30.60 -7.43 19.28
CA GLY A 46 -29.83 -6.58 20.19
C GLY A 46 -28.38 -7.03 20.38
N ASP A 47 -27.90 -7.98 19.57
CA ASP A 47 -26.54 -8.51 19.64
C ASP A 47 -25.52 -7.59 18.95
N ASN A 48 -24.25 -7.71 19.37
CA ASN A 48 -23.14 -7.00 18.73
C ASN A 48 -22.76 -7.63 17.38
N GLY A 49 -23.30 -7.08 16.29
CA GLY A 49 -22.98 -7.51 14.93
C GLY A 49 -21.54 -7.21 14.48
N VAL A 50 -20.79 -6.36 15.20
CA VAL A 50 -19.43 -5.96 14.80
C VAL A 50 -18.44 -7.11 14.91
N ASP A 51 -18.39 -7.77 16.08
CA ASP A 51 -17.44 -8.87 16.29
C ASP A 51 -17.73 -10.05 15.36
N PHE A 52 -19.02 -10.27 15.06
CA PHE A 52 -19.44 -11.23 14.06
C PHE A 52 -18.91 -10.89 12.65
N ILE A 53 -19.05 -9.65 12.20
CA ILE A 53 -18.54 -9.22 10.88
C ILE A 53 -17.01 -9.35 10.83
N VAL A 54 -16.31 -8.95 11.89
CA VAL A 54 -14.84 -9.08 11.98
C VAL A 54 -14.42 -10.54 11.84
N GLN A 55 -15.03 -11.46 12.58
CA GLN A 55 -14.74 -12.90 12.46
C GLN A 55 -15.02 -13.40 11.03
N GLN A 56 -16.13 -13.00 10.43
CA GLN A 56 -16.48 -13.38 9.07
C GLN A 56 -15.46 -12.83 8.05
N LEU A 57 -15.01 -11.58 8.17
CA LEU A 57 -13.98 -11.01 7.31
C LEU A 57 -12.66 -11.78 7.43
N GLN A 58 -12.24 -12.17 8.63
CA GLN A 58 -11.04 -12.99 8.82
C GLN A 58 -11.15 -14.35 8.13
N LEU A 59 -12.33 -14.97 8.17
CA LEU A 59 -12.58 -16.22 7.45
C LEU A 59 -12.48 -16.01 5.93
N LEU A 60 -13.10 -14.95 5.39
CA LEU A 60 -13.04 -14.62 3.97
C LEU A 60 -11.60 -14.37 3.51
N ILE A 61 -10.84 -13.56 4.25
CA ILE A 61 -9.45 -13.22 3.92
C ILE A 61 -8.60 -14.50 3.87
N LYS A 62 -8.72 -15.39 4.87
CA LYS A 62 -8.01 -16.68 4.90
C LYS A 62 -8.39 -17.56 3.71
N ASP A 63 -9.68 -17.64 3.39
CA ASP A 63 -10.17 -18.45 2.29
C ASP A 63 -9.68 -17.94 0.93
N VAL A 64 -9.86 -16.65 0.65
CA VAL A 64 -9.41 -15.98 -0.57
C VAL A 64 -7.90 -16.13 -0.73
N TYR A 65 -7.12 -15.90 0.32
CA TYR A 65 -5.67 -16.07 0.28
C TYR A 65 -5.27 -17.50 -0.10
N ARG A 66 -5.91 -18.51 0.51
CA ARG A 66 -5.66 -19.92 0.18
C ARG A 66 -6.01 -20.25 -1.26
N GLN A 67 -7.12 -19.73 -1.77
CA GLN A 67 -7.53 -19.93 -3.17
C GLN A 67 -6.48 -19.34 -4.12
N LEU A 68 -6.04 -18.10 -3.87
CA LEU A 68 -5.01 -17.44 -4.69
C LEU A 68 -3.68 -18.21 -4.66
N ARG A 69 -3.18 -18.59 -3.48
CA ARG A 69 -1.93 -19.35 -3.34
C ARG A 69 -1.98 -20.73 -4.01
N ARG A 70 -3.13 -21.41 -4.00
CA ARG A 70 -3.30 -22.69 -4.72
C ARG A 70 -3.30 -22.49 -6.24
N SER A 71 -3.92 -21.41 -6.72
CA SER A 71 -4.05 -21.15 -8.15
C SER A 71 -2.77 -20.65 -8.81
N GLN A 72 -1.94 -19.90 -8.09
CA GLN A 72 -0.77 -19.22 -8.67
C GLN A 72 0.58 -19.88 -8.35
N GLY A 73 0.59 -20.99 -7.59
CA GLY A 73 1.83 -21.56 -7.05
C GLY A 73 2.48 -20.63 -6.00
N MET A 74 3.64 -20.99 -5.46
CA MET A 74 4.41 -20.06 -4.59
C MET A 74 4.90 -18.88 -5.44
N VAL A 75 4.07 -17.85 -5.60
CA VAL A 75 4.41 -16.66 -6.39
C VAL A 75 5.59 -15.94 -5.71
N PRO A 76 6.74 -15.80 -6.38
CA PRO A 76 7.69 -14.75 -6.06
C PRO A 76 7.07 -13.42 -6.53
N GLU A 77 7.17 -12.41 -5.67
CA GLU A 77 6.59 -11.06 -5.78
C GLU A 77 6.60 -10.49 -7.21
N PRO A 78 5.46 -9.92 -7.65
CA PRO A 78 5.06 -8.59 -7.19
C PRO A 78 4.16 -8.62 -5.97
N SER A 79 4.19 -7.54 -5.19
CA SER A 79 3.31 -7.33 -4.03
C SER A 79 1.84 -7.56 -4.44
N LEU A 80 1.11 -8.39 -3.70
CA LEU A 80 -0.27 -8.76 -4.07
C LEU A 80 -1.26 -7.77 -3.49
N ALA A 81 -2.21 -7.30 -4.30
CA ALA A 81 -3.35 -6.53 -3.86
C ALA A 81 -4.66 -7.27 -4.17
N VAL A 82 -5.55 -7.37 -3.18
CA VAL A 82 -6.81 -8.08 -3.28
C VAL A 82 -7.96 -7.11 -3.03
N ASN A 83 -8.76 -6.92 -4.07
CA ASN A 83 -10.03 -6.21 -3.98
C ASN A 83 -11.14 -7.20 -3.60
N LEU A 84 -11.70 -7.05 -2.41
CA LEU A 84 -12.90 -7.75 -1.98
C LEU A 84 -14.13 -6.98 -2.50
N ASN A 85 -14.68 -7.44 -3.62
CA ASN A 85 -15.75 -6.78 -4.36
C ASN A 85 -17.13 -7.32 -3.95
N PHE A 86 -17.76 -6.67 -2.98
CA PHE A 86 -19.01 -7.12 -2.37
C PHE A 86 -20.22 -6.79 -3.25
N THR A 87 -21.15 -7.74 -3.39
CA THR A 87 -22.38 -7.50 -4.16
C THR A 87 -23.27 -6.42 -3.53
N ILE A 88 -23.29 -6.33 -2.20
CA ILE A 88 -24.04 -5.33 -1.44
C ILE A 88 -23.19 -4.85 -0.26
N LEU A 89 -22.93 -3.54 -0.19
CA LEU A 89 -22.39 -2.87 0.98
C LEU A 89 -23.55 -2.30 1.81
N LYS A 90 -24.03 -3.08 2.78
CA LYS A 90 -25.11 -2.65 3.69
C LYS A 90 -24.75 -1.38 4.47
N PHE A 91 -23.50 -1.30 4.93
CA PHE A 91 -22.92 -0.16 5.62
C PHE A 91 -22.05 0.66 4.66
N SER A 92 -21.82 1.93 4.97
CA SER A 92 -20.88 2.77 4.23
C SER A 92 -19.50 2.11 4.12
N VAL A 93 -18.83 2.32 2.99
CA VAL A 93 -17.47 1.82 2.72
C VAL A 93 -16.49 2.20 3.83
N ALA A 94 -16.64 3.38 4.44
CA ALA A 94 -15.78 3.82 5.54
C ALA A 94 -15.86 2.89 6.77
N TYR A 95 -17.04 2.32 7.08
CA TYR A 95 -17.16 1.32 8.14
C TYR A 95 -16.49 0.01 7.75
N TRP A 96 -16.61 -0.40 6.49
CA TRP A 96 -15.93 -1.60 5.99
C TRP A 96 -14.41 -1.47 6.04
N ASP A 97 -13.86 -0.28 5.76
CA ASP A 97 -12.42 -0.02 5.90
C ASP A 97 -11.95 -0.19 7.35
N ILE A 98 -12.71 0.35 8.31
CA ILE A 98 -12.43 0.18 9.76
C ILE A 98 -12.51 -1.30 10.16
N LEU A 99 -13.55 -2.01 9.71
CA LEU A 99 -13.76 -3.42 10.03
C LEU A 99 -12.69 -4.31 9.39
N LEU A 100 -12.27 -4.00 8.16
CA LEU A 100 -11.19 -4.68 7.47
C LEU A 100 -9.87 -4.50 8.22
N GLN A 101 -9.53 -3.27 8.58
CA GLN A 101 -8.31 -2.99 9.35
C GLN A 101 -8.31 -3.72 10.69
N ARG A 102 -9.40 -3.64 11.45
CA ARG A 102 -9.56 -4.39 12.71
C ARG A 102 -9.44 -5.91 12.50
N SER A 103 -9.99 -6.43 11.41
CA SER A 103 -9.87 -7.85 11.07
C SER A 103 -8.43 -8.25 10.81
N LEU A 104 -7.70 -7.47 10.01
CA LEU A 104 -6.29 -7.68 9.70
C LEU A 104 -5.40 -7.57 10.95
N ASP A 105 -5.67 -6.61 11.83
CA ASP A 105 -4.89 -6.42 13.07
C ASP A 105 -4.98 -7.62 14.02
N LEU A 106 -6.13 -8.31 14.01
CA LEU A 106 -6.38 -9.51 14.80
C LEU A 106 -5.95 -10.82 14.11
N MET A 107 -5.39 -10.75 12.90
CA MET A 107 -4.91 -11.91 12.15
C MET A 107 -3.40 -12.15 12.35
N PRO A 108 -2.94 -13.41 12.23
CA PRO A 108 -1.51 -13.73 12.20
C PRO A 108 -0.79 -13.07 11.00
N GLU A 109 0.54 -12.99 11.06
CA GLU A 109 1.37 -12.24 10.10
C GLU A 109 1.09 -12.58 8.63
N VAL A 110 0.84 -13.85 8.31
CA VAL A 110 0.34 -14.28 6.99
C VAL A 110 -1.14 -14.59 7.13
N PRO A 111 -2.03 -14.01 6.31
CA PRO A 111 -1.81 -13.27 5.05
C PRO A 111 -1.67 -11.74 5.18
N ARG A 112 -1.59 -11.19 6.39
CA ARG A 112 -1.62 -9.74 6.65
C ARG A 112 -0.46 -8.97 5.99
N ARG A 113 0.78 -9.49 6.03
CA ARG A 113 1.98 -8.77 5.56
C ARG A 113 2.18 -8.82 4.05
N ASP A 114 1.80 -9.93 3.43
CA ASP A 114 2.15 -10.21 2.03
C ASP A 114 1.13 -9.65 1.03
N VAL A 115 -0.03 -9.22 1.54
CA VAL A 115 -1.19 -8.87 0.72
C VAL A 115 -1.87 -7.62 1.23
N GLN A 116 -2.08 -6.65 0.33
CA GLN A 116 -2.90 -5.49 0.61
C GLN A 116 -4.37 -5.81 0.28
N TYR A 117 -5.27 -5.63 1.23
CA TYR A 117 -6.71 -5.85 1.03
C TYR A 117 -7.45 -4.52 0.99
N PHE A 118 -8.48 -4.42 0.16
CA PHE A 118 -9.42 -3.29 0.14
C PHE A 118 -10.81 -3.74 -0.29
N ILE A 119 -11.86 -3.09 0.23
CA ILE A 119 -13.26 -3.44 -0.04
C ILE A 119 -13.88 -2.43 -1.00
N THR A 120 -14.70 -2.91 -1.92
CA THR A 120 -15.51 -2.09 -2.81
C THR A 120 -16.85 -2.75 -3.08
N GLU A 121 -17.80 -2.01 -3.65
CA GLU A 121 -19.07 -2.57 -4.12
C GLU A 121 -19.04 -2.90 -5.62
N VAL A 122 -19.72 -3.98 -5.99
CA VAL A 122 -19.94 -4.34 -7.39
C VAL A 122 -20.77 -3.26 -8.06
N THR A 123 -20.29 -2.79 -9.23
CA THR A 123 -21.02 -1.89 -10.09
C THR A 123 -21.18 -2.51 -11.48
N SER A 124 -22.05 -1.92 -12.31
CA SER A 124 -22.20 -2.32 -13.72
C SER A 124 -20.99 -1.93 -14.58
N VAL A 125 -20.08 -1.11 -14.06
CA VAL A 125 -18.91 -0.63 -14.81
C VAL A 125 -17.81 -1.67 -14.79
N GLU A 126 -17.33 -2.05 -15.98
CA GLU A 126 -16.19 -2.96 -16.11
C GLU A 126 -14.89 -2.27 -15.72
N ARG A 127 -14.33 -2.66 -14.57
CA ARG A 127 -13.10 -2.06 -14.03
C ARG A 127 -11.88 -2.30 -14.91
N ILE A 128 -11.80 -3.44 -15.60
CA ILE A 128 -10.73 -3.71 -16.59
C ILE A 128 -10.75 -2.64 -17.67
N ARG A 129 -11.93 -2.42 -18.28
CA ARG A 129 -12.10 -1.40 -19.31
C ARG A 129 -11.72 -0.02 -18.80
N TYR A 130 -12.09 0.34 -17.57
CA TYR A 130 -11.69 1.63 -16.98
C TYR A 130 -10.16 1.77 -16.91
N VAL A 131 -9.47 0.79 -16.35
CA VAL A 131 -8.00 0.77 -16.22
C VAL A 131 -7.33 0.87 -17.60
N GLU A 132 -7.86 0.17 -18.60
CA GLU A 132 -7.29 0.10 -19.94
C GLU A 132 -7.63 1.28 -20.85
N THR A 133 -8.67 2.07 -20.55
CA THR A 133 -9.17 3.10 -21.50
C THR A 133 -9.29 4.49 -20.91
N ASN A 134 -9.35 4.65 -19.59
CA ASN A 134 -9.53 5.96 -18.98
C ASN A 134 -8.26 6.81 -19.09
N GLN A 135 -8.34 7.94 -19.78
CA GLN A 135 -7.19 8.82 -20.01
C GLN A 135 -6.62 9.37 -18.71
N ASN A 136 -7.47 9.80 -17.77
CA ASN A 136 -7.01 10.37 -16.50
C ASN A 136 -6.25 9.34 -15.66
N PHE A 137 -6.75 8.10 -15.61
CA PHE A 137 -6.07 7.00 -14.93
C PHE A 137 -4.69 6.73 -15.54
N LYS A 138 -4.60 6.61 -16.86
CA LYS A 138 -3.31 6.40 -17.56
C LYS A 138 -2.34 7.54 -17.35
N THR A 139 -2.78 8.78 -17.51
CA THR A 139 -1.95 9.97 -17.29
C THR A 139 -1.42 10.00 -15.86
N PHE A 140 -2.28 9.77 -14.86
CA PHE A 140 -1.85 9.71 -13.46
C PHE A 140 -0.83 8.60 -13.20
N LYS A 141 -1.04 7.40 -13.74
CA LYS A 141 -0.11 6.27 -13.55
C LYS A 141 1.25 6.52 -14.20
N ASN A 142 1.27 7.11 -15.39
CA ASN A 142 2.50 7.50 -16.05
C ASN A 142 3.25 8.57 -15.24
N HIS A 143 2.56 9.60 -14.73
CA HIS A 143 3.19 10.63 -13.89
C HIS A 143 3.69 10.06 -12.56
N GLN A 144 2.94 9.16 -11.91
CA GLN A 144 3.38 8.52 -10.67
C GLN A 144 4.72 7.79 -10.83
N GLY A 145 4.96 7.17 -12.00
CA GLY A 145 6.25 6.55 -12.31
C GLY A 145 7.40 7.56 -12.37
N LEU A 146 7.14 8.77 -12.88
CA LEU A 146 8.13 9.85 -13.01
C LEU A 146 8.39 10.58 -11.68
N VAL A 147 7.41 10.64 -10.77
CA VAL A 147 7.55 11.28 -9.45
C VAL A 147 8.59 10.58 -8.57
N ARG A 148 8.83 9.28 -8.76
CA ARG A 148 9.81 8.54 -7.95
C ARG A 148 11.24 9.09 -8.10
N ASP A 149 11.56 9.60 -9.27
CA ASP A 149 12.86 10.18 -9.61
C ASP A 149 12.74 11.69 -9.88
N SER A 150 11.66 12.34 -9.40
CA SER A 150 11.48 13.77 -9.64
C SER A 150 12.50 14.59 -8.87
N VAL A 151 13.20 15.46 -9.59
CA VAL A 151 14.11 16.49 -9.08
C VAL A 151 13.41 17.87 -8.97
N GLU A 152 12.06 17.90 -9.01
CA GLU A 152 11.28 19.15 -8.98
C GLU A 152 11.53 19.98 -7.71
N MET A 153 11.93 19.33 -6.61
CA MET A 153 12.31 20.02 -5.38
C MET A 153 13.72 20.62 -5.42
N ASP A 154 14.62 20.10 -6.26
CA ASP A 154 16.02 20.52 -6.32
C ASP A 154 16.14 21.96 -6.82
N GLU A 155 15.17 22.44 -7.62
CA GLU A 155 15.11 23.83 -8.08
C GLU A 155 14.90 24.85 -6.95
N PHE A 156 14.31 24.44 -5.82
CA PHE A 156 14.10 25.31 -4.65
C PHE A 156 15.25 25.23 -3.64
N ILE A 157 16.19 24.31 -3.84
CA ILE A 157 17.30 24.06 -2.92
C ILE A 157 18.54 24.74 -3.48
N ASP A 158 19.02 25.77 -2.78
CA ASP A 158 20.33 26.35 -3.05
C ASP A 158 21.43 25.46 -2.44
N TYR A 159 21.82 24.42 -3.18
CA TYR A 159 22.89 23.50 -2.80
C TYR A 159 24.23 24.22 -2.60
N GLU A 160 24.50 25.29 -3.33
CA GLU A 160 25.74 26.07 -3.17
C GLU A 160 25.83 26.71 -1.79
N THR A 161 24.73 27.34 -1.33
CA THR A 161 24.67 27.92 0.01
C THR A 161 24.80 26.85 1.09
N LEU A 162 24.12 25.70 0.93
CA LEU A 162 24.22 24.59 1.88
C LEU A 162 25.63 23.99 1.93
N ILE A 163 26.26 23.72 0.78
CA ILE A 163 27.63 23.19 0.70
C ILE A 163 28.60 24.16 1.37
N LYS A 164 28.51 25.46 1.12
CA LYS A 164 29.35 26.48 1.78
C LYS A 164 29.20 26.43 3.29
N GLN A 165 27.97 26.38 3.80
CA GLN A 165 27.71 26.30 5.24
C GLN A 165 28.32 25.03 5.86
N ILE A 166 28.14 23.87 5.22
CA ILE A 166 28.71 22.61 5.70
C ILE A 166 30.23 22.66 5.73
N ILE A 167 30.88 23.18 4.67
CA ILE A 167 32.33 23.35 4.60
C ILE A 167 32.84 24.26 5.72
N PHE A 168 32.22 25.44 5.91
CA PHE A 168 32.62 26.37 6.96
C PHE A 168 32.46 25.78 8.36
N ASP A 169 31.37 25.05 8.61
CA ASP A 169 31.16 24.39 9.89
C ASP A 169 32.16 23.24 10.11
N LEU A 170 32.50 22.48 9.08
CA LEU A 170 33.51 21.42 9.13
C LEU A 170 34.90 21.99 9.45
N PHE A 171 35.30 23.06 8.78
CA PHE A 171 36.56 23.77 9.03
C PHE A 171 36.62 24.36 10.43
N ARG A 172 35.53 24.99 10.89
CA ARG A 172 35.43 25.53 12.25
C ARG A 172 35.59 24.44 13.31
N ARG A 173 34.91 23.30 13.15
CA ARG A 173 34.97 22.18 14.11
C ARG A 173 36.37 21.55 14.19
N ASN A 174 37.09 21.52 13.08
CA ASN A 174 38.44 20.95 13.01
C ASN A 174 39.55 22.00 13.21
N GLY A 175 39.21 23.23 13.59
CA GLY A 175 40.19 24.29 13.88
C GLY A 175 41.01 24.75 12.68
N VAL A 176 40.52 24.52 11.47
CA VAL A 176 41.19 24.92 10.22
C VAL A 176 41.24 26.44 10.13
N GLN A 177 42.42 26.98 9.84
CA GLN A 177 42.63 28.42 9.69
C GLN A 177 42.26 28.87 8.27
N GLU A 178 41.81 30.12 8.11
CA GLU A 178 41.36 30.64 6.81
C GLU A 178 42.44 30.57 5.72
N GLN A 179 43.71 30.72 6.10
CA GLN A 179 44.87 30.60 5.19
C GLN A 179 45.00 29.21 4.54
N ASP A 180 44.43 28.17 5.15
CA ASP A 180 44.49 26.78 4.67
C ASP A 180 43.27 26.40 3.81
N PHE A 181 42.25 27.27 3.73
CA PHE A 181 40.99 26.97 3.04
C PHE A 181 41.21 26.73 1.56
N GLU A 182 41.99 27.58 0.89
CA GLU A 182 42.25 27.47 -0.54
C GLU A 182 42.94 26.14 -0.89
N ALA A 183 43.98 25.77 -0.14
CA ALA A 183 44.71 24.53 -0.36
C ALA A 183 43.82 23.29 -0.16
N LEU A 184 42.95 23.31 0.85
CA LEU A 184 42.02 22.21 1.12
C LEU A 184 40.93 22.09 0.06
N LEU A 185 40.34 23.21 -0.37
CA LEU A 185 39.30 23.23 -1.42
C LEU A 185 39.84 22.93 -2.82
N LEU A 186 41.13 23.20 -3.07
CA LEU A 186 41.80 22.76 -4.29
C LEU A 186 42.10 21.25 -4.30
N ARG A 187 42.26 20.65 -3.12
CA ARG A 187 42.57 19.23 -2.96
C ARG A 187 41.33 18.33 -3.00
N PHE A 188 40.19 18.82 -2.52
CA PHE A 188 38.93 18.08 -2.46
C PHE A 188 37.84 18.81 -3.25
N HIS A 189 37.34 18.18 -4.31
CA HIS A 189 36.43 18.80 -5.27
C HIS A 189 34.94 18.59 -4.97
N ASP A 190 34.62 17.75 -3.99
CA ASP A 190 33.26 17.51 -3.53
C ASP A 190 33.22 17.34 -2.00
N LEU A 191 32.01 17.46 -1.46
CA LEU A 191 31.78 17.39 -0.02
C LEU A 191 32.07 15.99 0.54
N GLU A 192 31.83 14.94 -0.24
CA GLU A 192 32.04 13.55 0.17
C GLU A 192 33.53 13.29 0.46
N SER A 193 34.40 13.65 -0.49
CA SER A 193 35.85 13.52 -0.37
C SER A 193 36.42 14.35 0.78
N LEU A 194 35.90 15.57 0.96
CA LEU A 194 36.31 16.45 2.06
C LEU A 194 35.90 15.85 3.42
N MET A 195 34.68 15.33 3.53
CA MET A 195 34.19 14.73 4.78
C MET A 195 34.96 13.46 5.15
N ILE A 196 35.33 12.61 4.19
CA ILE A 196 36.14 11.42 4.45
C ILE A 196 37.50 11.82 5.02
N ALA A 197 38.16 12.82 4.43
CA ALA A 197 39.50 13.26 4.85
C ALA A 197 39.57 13.87 6.26
N PHE A 198 38.45 14.33 6.83
CA PHE A 198 38.38 14.88 8.19
C PHE A 198 37.85 13.86 9.23
N ASN A 199 37.41 12.68 8.80
CA ASN A 199 36.89 11.62 9.68
C ASN A 199 37.80 10.38 9.75
N GLU A 200 38.87 10.34 8.95
CA GLU A 200 40.02 9.43 9.12
C GLU A 200 41.04 9.99 10.13
#